data_AF-A0A7R9HDS4-F1
#
_entry.id   AF-A0A7R9HDS4-F1
#
_cell.length_a   1.000
_cell.length_b   1.000
_cell.length_c   1.000
_cell.angle_alpha   90.00
_cell.angle_beta   90.00
_cell.angle_gamma   90.00
#
_symmetry.space_group_name_H-M   'P 1'
#
loop_
_entity.id
_entity.type
_entity.pdbx_description
1 polymer ?
#
loop_
_entity_poly.entity_id
_entity_poly.type
_entity_poly.pdbx_seq_one_letter_code
_entity_poly.pdbx_strand_id
1 'polypeptide(L)'
;MTLAQSSYCQTQGLDPEEPPCAQLVLTGRMVQLENGTLDWNNAKEALFSRHPRMKDWPADHGFFFMRLDIEYINMTDYYGGPVDVNVKDYFNAKL
;
A
#
# COMPACT_ATOMS: atom_id res chain seq x y z
N MET A 1 2.67 -1.60 3.11
CA MET A 1 3.59 -1.25 4.20
C MET A 1 4.95 -1.77 3.83
N THR A 2 6.00 -0.96 3.92
CA THR A 2 7.39 -1.44 3.76
C THR A 2 7.84 -2.18 5.02
N LEU A 3 8.92 -2.96 4.95
CA LEU A 3 9.42 -3.67 6.14
C LEU A 3 9.86 -2.69 7.24
N ALA A 4 10.30 -1.48 6.86
CA ALA A 4 10.63 -0.40 7.80
C ALA A 4 9.42 0.11 8.62
N GLN A 5 8.19 -0.06 8.12
CA GLN A 5 6.98 0.29 8.88
C GLN A 5 6.57 -0.80 9.89
N SER A 6 7.29 -1.93 9.88
CA SER A 6 7.16 -3.01 10.87
C SER A 6 8.39 -3.01 11.80
N SER A 7 8.42 -3.93 12.76
CA SER A 7 9.62 -4.13 13.60
C SER A 7 10.77 -4.84 12.89
N TYR A 8 10.55 -5.39 11.68
CA TYR A 8 11.52 -6.25 11.00
C TYR A 8 12.91 -5.63 10.90
N CYS A 9 13.05 -4.49 10.20
CA CYS A 9 14.37 -3.91 9.94
C CYS A 9 15.09 -3.52 11.23
N GLN A 10 14.35 -2.95 12.19
CA GLN A 10 14.89 -2.65 13.53
C GLN A 10 15.42 -3.90 14.22
N THR A 11 14.65 -5.00 14.23
CA THR A 11 15.10 -6.26 14.86
C THR A 11 16.29 -6.90 14.15
N GLN A 12 16.45 -6.66 12.86
CA GLN A 12 17.61 -7.13 12.09
C GLN A 12 18.81 -6.19 12.20
N GLY A 13 18.68 -5.04 12.89
CA GLY A 13 19.73 -4.03 12.97
C GLY A 13 20.04 -3.36 11.62
N LEU A 14 19.06 -3.36 10.70
CA LEU A 14 19.18 -2.77 9.37
C LEU A 14 18.78 -1.31 9.40
N ASP A 15 19.50 -0.48 8.65
CA ASP A 15 19.03 0.87 8.34
C ASP A 15 17.80 0.80 7.41
N PRO A 16 16.77 1.65 7.59
CA PRO A 16 15.59 1.65 6.71
C PRO A 16 15.88 1.82 5.22
N GLU A 17 17.02 2.39 4.83
CA GLU A 17 17.46 2.55 3.44
C GLU A 17 18.30 1.36 2.92
N GLU A 18 18.72 0.43 3.79
CA GLU A 18 19.47 -0.75 3.35
C GLU A 18 18.56 -1.69 2.52
N PRO A 19 19.03 -2.20 1.35
CA PRO A 19 18.19 -3.02 0.48
C PRO A 19 17.53 -4.25 1.13
N PRO A 20 18.17 -4.99 2.07
CA PRO A 20 17.51 -6.06 2.82
C PRO A 20 16.31 -5.60 3.68
N CYS A 21 16.20 -4.32 4.01
CA CYS A 21 14.99 -3.72 4.56
C CYS A 21 13.99 -3.44 3.43
N ALA A 22 13.36 -4.51 2.91
CA ALA A 22 12.65 -4.46 1.65
C ALA A 22 11.63 -3.32 1.51
N GLN A 23 11.71 -2.64 0.37
CA GLN A 23 10.85 -1.53 -0.04
C GLN A 23 10.12 -1.86 -1.34
N LEU A 24 8.90 -1.35 -1.48
CA LEU A 24 8.04 -1.56 -2.65
C LEU A 24 7.51 -0.20 -3.14
N VAL A 25 7.70 0.09 -4.42
CA VAL A 25 7.16 1.28 -5.09
C VAL A 25 6.05 0.83 -6.02
N LEU A 26 4.84 1.36 -5.80
CA LEU A 26 3.66 1.14 -6.64
C LEU A 26 3.37 2.40 -7.43
N THR A 27 3.42 2.30 -8.75
CA THR A 27 3.15 3.41 -9.67
C THR A 27 1.90 3.11 -10.48
N GLY A 28 1.03 4.11 -10.64
CA GLY A 28 -0.22 3.94 -11.36
C GLY A 28 -1.10 5.17 -11.26
N ARG A 29 -2.40 4.98 -11.50
CA ARG A 29 -3.39 6.07 -11.52
C ARG A 29 -4.29 6.03 -10.30
N MET A 30 -4.47 7.19 -9.66
CA MET A 30 -5.45 7.34 -8.59
C MET A 30 -6.84 7.53 -9.19
N VAL A 31 -7.78 6.65 -8.84
CA VAL A 31 -9.16 6.66 -9.32
C VAL A 31 -10.10 6.87 -8.14
N GLN A 32 -10.91 7.93 -8.22
CA GLN A 32 -11.96 8.17 -7.23
C GLN A 32 -13.08 7.14 -7.36
N LEU A 33 -13.54 6.61 -6.23
CA LEU A 33 -14.59 5.61 -6.16
C LEU A 33 -15.96 6.27 -6.04
N GLU A 34 -16.91 5.80 -6.83
CA GLU A 34 -18.29 6.29 -6.80
C GLU A 34 -19.03 5.72 -5.57
N ASN A 35 -19.73 6.59 -4.85
CA ASN A 35 -20.45 6.23 -3.63
C ASN A 35 -21.54 5.19 -3.93
N GLY A 36 -21.66 4.17 -3.08
CA GLY A 36 -22.62 3.09 -3.23
C GLY A 36 -22.15 1.91 -4.10
N THR A 37 -21.02 2.02 -4.79
CA THR A 37 -20.43 0.90 -5.53
C THR A 37 -19.82 -0.15 -4.59
N LEU A 38 -19.64 -1.38 -5.09
CA LEU A 38 -18.97 -2.45 -4.34
C LEU A 38 -17.55 -2.04 -3.92
N ASP A 39 -16.79 -1.45 -4.84
CA ASP A 39 -15.42 -0.98 -4.57
C ASP A 39 -15.38 0.10 -3.48
N TRP A 40 -16.35 1.01 -3.47
CA TRP A 40 -16.46 2.03 -2.42
C TRP A 40 -16.73 1.41 -1.04
N ASN A 41 -17.62 0.41 -0.97
CA ASN A 41 -17.91 -0.31 0.28
C ASN A 41 -16.68 -1.09 0.77
N ASN A 42 -15.99 -1.76 -0.15
CA ASN A 42 -14.75 -2.49 0.15
C ASN A 42 -13.66 -1.54 0.64
N ALA A 43 -13.47 -0.38 0.00
CA ALA A 43 -12.49 0.63 0.43
C ALA A 43 -12.80 1.19 1.82
N LYS A 44 -14.08 1.49 2.09
CA LYS A 44 -14.53 1.94 3.41
C LYS A 44 -14.23 0.90 4.48
N GLU A 45 -14.58 -0.36 4.25
CA GLU A 45 -14.33 -1.45 5.20
C GLU A 45 -12.83 -1.65 5.44
N ALA A 46 -12.03 -1.71 4.37
CA ALA A 46 -10.58 -1.91 4.44
C ALA A 46 -9.88 -0.78 5.21
N LEU A 47 -10.23 0.48 4.92
CA LEU A 47 -9.65 1.64 5.59
C LEU A 47 -10.10 1.74 7.05
N PHE A 48 -11.38 1.57 7.34
CA PHE A 48 -11.90 1.75 8.69
C PHE A 48 -11.58 0.59 9.64
N SER A 49 -11.35 -0.61 9.11
CA SER A 49 -10.84 -1.73 9.90
C SER A 49 -9.36 -1.53 10.29
N ARG A 50 -8.55 -0.97 9.38
CA ARG A 50 -7.12 -0.70 9.65
C ARG A 50 -6.87 0.61 10.40
N HIS A 51 -7.68 1.62 10.17
CA HIS A 51 -7.56 2.97 10.73
C HIS A 51 -8.88 3.42 11.35
N PRO A 52 -9.27 2.90 12.53
CA PRO A 52 -10.59 3.17 13.13
C PRO A 52 -10.89 4.65 13.33
N ARG A 53 -9.85 5.47 13.60
CA ARG A 53 -9.97 6.92 13.81
C ARG A 53 -10.49 7.67 12.57
N MET A 54 -10.39 7.10 11.37
CA MET A 54 -10.95 7.70 10.15
C MET A 54 -12.48 7.86 10.21
N LYS A 55 -13.17 7.06 11.04
CA LYS A 55 -14.63 7.17 11.25
C LYS A 55 -15.04 8.50 11.89
N ASP A 56 -14.13 9.08 12.68
CA ASP A 56 -14.37 10.29 13.47
C ASP A 56 -13.69 11.53 12.84
N TRP A 57 -13.23 11.42 11.59
CA TRP A 57 -12.64 12.57 10.89
C TRP A 57 -13.70 13.65 10.60
N PRO A 58 -13.31 14.94 10.57
CA PRO A 58 -14.25 16.04 10.33
C PRO A 58 -14.98 15.88 8.99
N ALA A 59 -16.31 15.95 9.01
CA ALA A 59 -17.14 15.74 7.82
C ALA A 59 -17.05 16.89 6.80
N ASP A 60 -16.63 18.07 7.23
CA ASP A 60 -16.53 19.30 6.44
C ASP A 60 -15.24 19.40 5.60
N HIS A 61 -14.33 18.45 5.72
CA HIS A 61 -13.09 18.39 4.93
C HIS A 61 -13.24 17.73 3.55
N GLY A 62 -14.44 17.21 3.21
CA GLY A 62 -14.72 16.66 1.88
C GLY A 62 -13.96 15.37 1.55
N PHE A 63 -13.71 14.51 2.55
CA PHE A 63 -13.03 13.23 2.33
C PHE A 63 -13.80 12.30 1.38
N PHE A 64 -13.08 11.58 0.53
CA PHE A 64 -13.61 10.58 -0.40
C PHE A 64 -12.64 9.40 -0.52
N PHE A 65 -13.14 8.28 -1.04
CA PHE A 65 -12.31 7.09 -1.26
C PHE A 65 -11.75 7.09 -2.68
N MET A 66 -10.48 6.68 -2.78
CA MET A 66 -9.79 6.43 -4.04
C MET A 66 -9.12 5.06 -3.98
N ARG A 67 -8.85 4.49 -5.15
CA ARG A 67 -7.93 3.37 -5.31
C ARG A 67 -6.75 3.76 -6.20
N LEU A 68 -5.65 3.04 -6.06
CA LEU A 68 -4.54 3.08 -7.00
C LEU A 68 -4.71 1.93 -8.00
N ASP A 69 -4.99 2.27 -9.25
CA ASP A 69 -4.91 1.32 -10.37
C ASP A 69 -3.42 1.15 -10.71
N ILE A 70 -2.83 0.06 -10.22
CA ILE A 70 -1.39 -0.21 -10.31
C ILE A 70 -1.00 -0.57 -11.75
N GLU A 71 0.02 0.10 -12.28
CA GLU A 71 0.54 -0.10 -13.63
C GLU A 71 1.97 -0.64 -13.62
N TYR A 72 2.80 -0.20 -12.67
CA TYR A 72 4.18 -0.63 -12.49
C TYR A 72 4.50 -0.86 -11.02
N ILE A 73 5.33 -1.87 -10.77
CA ILE A 73 5.78 -2.24 -9.42
C ILE A 73 7.28 -2.45 -9.47
N ASN A 74 8.02 -1.71 -8.63
CA ASN A 74 9.44 -1.95 -8.41
C ASN A 74 9.67 -2.34 -6.96
N MET A 75 10.45 -3.40 -6.75
CA MET A 75 10.82 -3.88 -5.43
C MET A 75 12.33 -3.79 -5.24
N THR A 76 12.77 -3.33 -4.08
CA THR A 76 14.18 -3.41 -3.66
C THR A 76 14.22 -4.16 -2.36
N ASP A 77 14.60 -5.43 -2.41
CA ASP A 77 14.64 -6.37 -1.29
C ASP A 77 16.03 -6.93 -1.03
N TYR A 78 16.98 -6.66 -1.93
CA TYR A 78 18.37 -7.04 -1.78
C TYR A 78 19.31 -6.18 -2.62
N TYR A 79 20.60 -6.38 -2.44
CA TYR A 79 21.63 -5.73 -3.25
C TYR A 79 21.52 -6.15 -4.72
N GLY A 80 21.90 -5.26 -5.63
CA GLY A 80 21.81 -5.48 -7.08
C GLY A 80 20.82 -4.56 -7.80
N GLY A 81 20.09 -3.73 -7.05
CA GLY A 81 19.16 -2.74 -7.57
C GLY A 81 17.70 -3.23 -7.59
N PRO A 82 16.76 -2.37 -7.97
CA PRO A 82 15.34 -2.72 -7.98
C PRO A 82 15.01 -3.77 -9.04
N VAL A 83 14.03 -4.63 -8.74
CA VAL A 83 13.44 -5.61 -9.66
C VAL A 83 12.01 -5.21 -10.03
N ASP A 84 11.65 -5.44 -11.29
CA ASP A 84 10.29 -5.25 -11.78
C ASP A 84 9.41 -6.42 -11.37
N VAL A 85 8.28 -6.14 -10.73
CA VAL A 85 7.29 -7.15 -10.36
C VAL A 85 6.10 -7.05 -11.32
N ASN A 86 5.71 -8.18 -11.92
CA ASN A 86 4.53 -8.22 -12.77
C ASN A 86 3.27 -7.96 -11.95
N VAL A 87 2.42 -7.03 -12.42
CA VAL A 87 1.17 -6.66 -11.73
C VAL A 87 0.25 -7.86 -11.53
N LYS A 88 0.17 -8.79 -12.50
CA LYS A 88 -0.67 -10.00 -12.36
C LYS A 88 -0.15 -10.91 -11.26
N ASP A 89 1.17 -11.09 -11.19
CA ASP A 89 1.79 -11.94 -10.17
C ASP A 89 1.60 -11.36 -8.78
N TYR A 90 1.72 -10.03 -8.65
CA TYR A 90 1.43 -9.31 -7.40
C TYR A 90 0.01 -9.60 -6.88
N PHE A 91 -1.00 -9.53 -7.75
CA PHE A 91 -2.39 -9.81 -7.35
C PHE A 91 -2.71 -11.30 -7.18
N ASN A 92 -1.90 -12.21 -7.74
CA ASN A 92 -2.06 -13.66 -7.61
C ASN A 92 -1.23 -14.29 -6.48
N ALA A 93 -0.42 -13.49 -5.78
CA ALA A 93 0.40 -13.95 -4.67
C ALA A 93 -0.47 -14.54 -3.54
N LYS A 94 0.01 -15.62 -2.92
CA LYS A 94 -0.63 -16.23 -1.75
C LYS A 94 0.20 -15.90 -0.51
N LEU A 95 -0.50 -15.47 0.54
CA LEU A 95 0.07 -15.18 1.86
C LEU A 95 0.09 -16.44 2.72
#